data_AF-A0A135VQT9-F1
#
_entry.id   AF-A0A135VQT9-F1
#
_cell.length_a   1.000
_cell.length_b   1.000
_cell.length_c   1.000
_cell.angle_alpha   90.00
_cell.angle_beta   90.00
_cell.angle_gamma   90.00
#
_symmetry.space_group_name_H-M   'P 1'
#
loop_
_entity.id
_entity.type
_entity.pdbx_description
1 polymer ?
#
loop_
_entity_poly.entity_id
_entity_poly.type
_entity_poly.pdbx_seq_one_letter_code
_entity_poly.pdbx_strand_id
1 'polypeptide(L)'
;MSKDEFATESELYGVSPGVVAIIMFIVTSIFPIGFIPETTFLFEPMIYSIFWIFPLGPNFFEFPFGMMPVVFLNPFIIFLTLPLTILNIAFAIWVVRYYKGQTSRYTVAMIGMLSVVLPVALVIYLSAMSGTFMLVYPIPIQFIVGLIMLWRIEGPDMISPWSGMRLDLSWWKRGGEKRKRDWDPFEEEKKARKENWLEE
;
A
#
# COMPACT_ATOMS: atom_id res chain seq x y z
N MET A 1 7.14 -4.81 22.19
CA MET A 1 6.46 -5.85 21.40
C MET A 1 7.54 -6.72 20.78
N SER A 2 7.59 -8.00 21.14
CA SER A 2 8.55 -8.91 20.51
C SER A 2 8.14 -9.12 19.04
N LYS A 3 9.09 -9.46 18.17
CA LYS A 3 8.77 -9.79 16.76
C LYS A 3 7.77 -10.96 16.67
N ASP A 4 7.79 -11.83 17.67
CA ASP A 4 6.98 -13.05 17.71
C ASP A 4 5.51 -12.73 18.00
N GLU A 5 5.21 -11.80 18.91
CA GLU A 5 3.83 -11.35 19.18
C GLU A 5 3.16 -10.77 17.92
N PHE A 6 3.92 -9.99 17.14
CA PHE A 6 3.41 -9.38 15.91
C PHE A 6 3.11 -10.42 14.82
N ALA A 7 3.94 -11.47 14.75
CA ALA A 7 3.71 -12.57 13.83
C ALA A 7 2.42 -13.33 14.18
N THR A 8 2.20 -13.64 15.46
CA THR A 8 1.01 -14.39 15.91
C THR A 8 -0.28 -13.61 15.69
N GLU A 9 -0.30 -12.30 15.94
CA GLU A 9 -1.47 -11.46 15.67
C GLU A 9 -1.75 -11.32 14.17
N SER A 10 -0.70 -11.25 13.34
CA SER A 10 -0.86 -11.16 11.88
C SER A 10 -1.38 -12.46 11.24
N GLU A 11 -1.07 -13.61 11.83
CA GLU A 11 -1.61 -14.91 11.43
C GLU A 11 -3.11 -15.02 11.74
N LEU A 12 -3.58 -14.36 12.80
CA LEU A 12 -4.99 -14.39 13.22
C LEU A 12 -5.94 -13.79 12.17
N TYR A 13 -5.48 -12.81 11.40
CA TYR A 13 -6.26 -12.14 10.36
C TYR A 13 -6.09 -12.79 8.98
N GLY A 14 -5.31 -13.88 8.87
CA GLY A 14 -5.11 -14.64 7.64
C GLY A 14 -4.35 -13.91 6.54
N VAL A 15 -3.83 -12.70 6.80
CA VAL A 15 -3.15 -11.87 5.81
C VAL A 15 -1.84 -11.34 6.38
N SER A 16 -0.73 -11.88 5.87
CA SER A 16 0.60 -11.41 6.23
C SER A 16 0.87 -10.02 5.64
N PRO A 17 1.24 -8.99 6.45
CA PRO A 17 1.64 -7.67 5.95
C PRO A 17 2.81 -7.72 4.97
N GLY A 18 3.65 -8.76 5.07
CA GLY A 18 4.75 -8.99 4.12
C GLY A 18 4.24 -9.31 2.71
N VAL A 19 3.18 -10.14 2.60
CA VAL A 19 2.56 -10.46 1.32
C VAL A 19 1.93 -9.21 0.69
N VAL A 20 1.25 -8.40 1.50
CA VAL A 20 0.71 -7.11 1.05
C VAL A 20 1.81 -6.19 0.52
N ALA A 21 2.94 -6.09 1.22
CA ALA A 21 4.07 -5.29 0.78
C ALA A 21 4.64 -5.77 -0.56
N ILE A 22 4.78 -7.09 -0.74
CA ILE A 22 5.25 -7.70 -1.99
C ILE A 22 4.28 -7.40 -3.13
N ILE A 23 2.97 -7.56 -2.91
CA ILE A 23 1.95 -7.25 -3.92
C ILE A 23 2.03 -5.78 -4.32
N MET A 24 2.05 -4.86 -3.36
CA MET A 24 2.12 -3.42 -3.63
C MET A 24 3.42 -3.05 -4.37
N PHE A 25 4.54 -3.67 -4.02
CA PHE A 25 5.82 -3.46 -4.72
C PHE A 25 5.78 -3.94 -6.17
N ILE A 26 5.23 -5.13 -6.42
CA ILE A 26 5.06 -5.70 -7.77
C ILE A 26 4.15 -4.79 -8.60
N VAL A 27 3.02 -4.35 -8.03
CA VAL A 27 2.09 -3.44 -8.71
C VAL A 27 2.80 -2.14 -9.09
N THR A 28 3.52 -1.52 -8.16
CA THR A 28 4.24 -0.26 -8.41
C THR A 28 5.35 -0.41 -9.46
N SER A 29 6.04 -1.54 -9.48
CA SER A 29 7.21 -1.74 -10.34
C SER A 29 6.86 -2.19 -11.76
N ILE A 30 5.80 -2.99 -11.90
CA ILE A 30 5.47 -3.65 -13.18
C ILE A 30 4.33 -2.93 -13.89
N PHE A 31 3.31 -2.44 -13.18
CA PHE A 31 2.13 -1.88 -13.84
C PHE A 31 2.40 -0.47 -14.37
N PRO A 32 1.71 -0.10 -15.45
CA PRO A 32 1.83 1.23 -16.00
C PRO A 32 1.30 2.27 -15.01
N ILE A 33 2.14 3.27 -14.75
CA ILE A 33 1.90 4.34 -13.78
C ILE A 33 1.25 5.53 -14.45
N GLY A 34 1.45 5.73 -15.75
CA GLY A 34 0.87 6.85 -16.44
C GLY A 34 0.91 6.74 -17.96
N PHE A 35 0.19 7.67 -18.56
CA PHE A 35 0.06 7.90 -19.98
C PHE A 35 0.55 9.31 -20.29
N ILE A 36 1.42 9.44 -21.28
CA ILE A 36 1.86 10.74 -21.80
C ILE A 36 1.18 10.93 -23.17
N PRO A 37 0.09 11.72 -23.24
CA PRO A 37 -0.49 12.18 -24.49
C PRO A 37 0.42 13.23 -25.10
N GLU A 38 0.65 13.13 -26.40
CA GLU A 38 1.45 14.12 -27.10
C GLU A 38 0.58 15.15 -27.82
N THR A 39 1.09 16.37 -27.92
CA THR A 39 0.35 17.54 -28.41
C THR A 39 0.62 17.87 -29.88
N THR A 40 1.48 17.11 -30.56
CA THR A 40 1.83 17.31 -31.97
C THR A 40 1.65 16.03 -32.79
N PHE A 41 1.32 16.21 -34.08
CA PHE A 41 0.88 15.17 -35.03
C PHE A 41 1.88 14.02 -35.33
N LEU A 42 3.10 14.04 -34.78
CA LEU A 42 4.19 13.15 -35.20
C LEU A 42 4.81 12.29 -34.10
N PHE A 43 4.34 12.39 -32.86
CA PHE A 43 4.87 11.59 -31.78
C PHE A 43 3.78 10.89 -30.98
N GLU A 44 4.21 9.84 -30.32
CA GLU A 44 3.47 8.62 -30.11
C GLU A 44 3.06 8.53 -28.64
N PRO A 45 1.80 8.19 -28.32
CA PRO A 45 1.38 8.05 -26.94
C PRO A 45 2.31 7.08 -26.20
N MET A 46 2.69 7.38 -24.96
CA MET A 46 3.61 6.51 -24.20
C MET A 46 2.99 6.06 -22.90
N ILE A 47 3.14 4.78 -22.60
CA ILE A 47 2.88 4.21 -21.30
C ILE A 47 4.22 4.09 -20.57
N TYR A 48 4.27 4.45 -19.28
CA TYR A 48 5.49 4.30 -18.49
C TYR A 48 5.23 3.63 -17.14
N SER A 49 6.27 3.01 -16.61
CA SER A 49 6.42 2.50 -15.25
C SER A 49 7.71 3.03 -14.63
N ILE A 50 8.05 2.65 -13.39
CA ILE A 50 9.33 3.02 -12.74
C ILE A 50 10.53 2.58 -13.56
N PHE A 51 10.48 1.36 -14.11
CA PHE A 51 11.66 0.72 -14.72
C PHE A 51 11.64 0.69 -16.25
N TRP A 52 10.48 0.94 -16.85
CA TRP A 52 10.28 0.75 -18.28
C TRP A 52 9.31 1.77 -18.87
N ILE A 53 9.44 1.98 -20.18
CA ILE A 53 8.58 2.84 -20.98
C ILE A 53 8.23 2.09 -22.25
N PHE A 54 7.01 2.30 -22.71
CA PHE A 54 6.42 1.65 -23.86
C PHE A 54 5.75 2.68 -24.77
N PRO A 55 6.36 3.03 -25.92
CA PRO A 55 5.73 3.86 -26.93
C PRO A 55 4.62 3.08 -27.66
N LEU A 56 3.50 3.74 -27.97
CA LEU A 56 2.28 3.14 -28.53
C LEU A 56 1.95 3.64 -29.96
N GLY A 57 2.85 4.31 -30.68
CA GLY A 57 2.50 4.91 -31.96
C GLY A 57 2.97 4.12 -33.19
N PRO A 58 2.78 4.68 -34.39
CA PRO A 58 2.92 3.94 -35.65
C PRO A 58 4.32 3.38 -35.92
N ASN A 59 5.39 4.04 -35.47
CA ASN A 59 6.76 3.56 -35.58
C ASN A 59 7.04 2.32 -34.71
N PHE A 60 6.09 1.93 -33.84
CA PHE A 60 6.11 0.66 -33.12
C PHE A 60 6.31 -0.54 -34.05
N PHE A 61 5.75 -0.50 -35.27
CA PHE A 61 5.86 -1.59 -36.25
C PHE A 61 7.11 -1.52 -37.14
N GLU A 62 7.90 -0.45 -37.06
CA GLU A 62 9.06 -0.24 -37.94
C GLU A 62 10.36 -0.90 -37.42
N PHE A 63 10.34 -1.48 -36.21
CA PHE A 63 11.50 -2.20 -35.69
C PHE A 63 11.72 -3.53 -36.43
N PRO A 64 12.89 -3.74 -37.09
CA PRO A 64 13.09 -4.79 -38.10
C PRO A 64 13.09 -6.24 -37.59
N PHE A 65 12.79 -6.48 -36.31
CA PHE A 65 12.72 -7.82 -35.72
C PHE A 65 11.53 -8.03 -34.77
N GLY A 66 10.55 -7.11 -34.75
CA GLY A 66 9.44 -7.19 -33.79
C GLY A 66 9.87 -7.12 -32.32
N MET A 67 11.14 -6.80 -32.04
CA MET A 67 11.64 -6.57 -30.70
C MET A 67 11.19 -5.17 -30.28
N MET A 68 10.21 -5.15 -29.37
CA MET A 68 9.70 -3.93 -28.76
C MET A 68 10.88 -3.17 -28.11
N PRO A 69 11.08 -1.87 -28.37
CA PRO A 69 12.05 -1.08 -27.64
C PRO A 69 11.47 -0.77 -26.26
N VAL A 70 11.45 -1.77 -25.38
CA VAL A 70 11.28 -1.49 -23.95
C VAL A 70 12.54 -0.76 -23.52
N VAL A 71 12.44 0.56 -23.43
CA VAL A 71 13.56 1.38 -22.98
C VAL A 71 13.64 1.23 -21.47
N PHE A 72 14.50 0.32 -21.04
CA PHE A 72 14.83 0.17 -19.63
C PHE A 72 15.76 1.29 -19.19
N LEU A 73 15.51 1.85 -18.00
CA LEU A 73 16.47 2.66 -17.25
C LEU A 73 16.96 3.94 -17.96
N ASN A 74 16.08 4.74 -18.58
CA ASN A 74 16.47 6.09 -19.01
C ASN A 74 16.58 7.02 -17.78
N PRO A 75 17.78 7.52 -17.41
CA PRO A 75 17.97 8.33 -16.20
C PRO A 75 17.15 9.62 -16.19
N PHE A 76 16.96 10.24 -17.35
CA PHE A 76 16.18 11.47 -17.48
C PHE A 76 14.71 11.23 -17.12
N ILE A 77 14.15 10.12 -17.60
CA ILE A 77 12.74 9.80 -17.38
C ILE A 77 12.53 9.26 -15.97
N ILE A 78 13.49 8.49 -15.43
CA ILE A 78 13.50 8.13 -14.01
C ILE A 78 13.47 9.40 -13.18
N PHE A 79 14.31 10.39 -13.45
CA PHE A 79 14.35 11.64 -12.70
C PHE A 79 13.02 12.42 -12.79
N LEU A 80 12.42 12.49 -13.99
CA LEU A 80 11.14 13.15 -14.21
C LEU A 80 9.97 12.45 -13.49
N THR A 81 9.99 11.12 -13.45
CA THR A 81 8.94 10.30 -12.84
C THR A 81 9.17 10.02 -11.35
N LEU A 82 10.37 10.31 -10.83
CA LEU A 82 10.74 10.09 -9.42
C LEU A 82 9.76 10.78 -8.44
N PRO A 83 9.41 12.06 -8.61
CA PRO A 83 8.47 12.72 -7.69
C PRO A 83 7.08 12.07 -7.69
N LEU A 84 6.63 11.60 -8.87
CA LEU A 84 5.34 10.93 -9.04
C LEU A 84 5.36 9.55 -8.37
N THR A 85 6.46 8.82 -8.51
CA THR A 85 6.62 7.47 -7.96
C THR A 85 6.83 7.47 -6.44
N ILE A 86 7.42 8.53 -5.86
CA ILE A 86 7.51 8.70 -4.40
C ILE A 86 6.13 8.66 -3.74
N LEU A 87 5.14 9.34 -4.30
CA LEU A 87 3.79 9.38 -3.72
C LEU A 87 3.11 8.01 -3.78
N ASN A 88 3.35 7.27 -4.85
CA ASN A 88 2.92 5.88 -5.00
C ASN A 88 3.59 4.96 -3.96
N ILE A 89 4.90 5.10 -3.75
CA ILE A 89 5.62 4.37 -2.69
C ILE A 89 5.07 4.73 -1.31
N ALA A 90 4.81 6.02 -1.06
CA ALA A 90 4.20 6.46 0.18
C ALA A 90 2.84 5.77 0.39
N PHE A 91 1.97 5.77 -0.61
CA PHE A 91 0.68 5.06 -0.54
C PHE A 91 0.85 3.57 -0.24
N ALA A 92 1.77 2.87 -0.91
CA ALA A 92 2.08 1.46 -0.61
C ALA A 92 2.49 1.25 0.86
N ILE A 93 3.35 2.12 1.40
CA ILE A 93 3.78 2.06 2.80
C ILE A 93 2.57 2.23 3.72
N TRP A 94 1.65 3.14 3.41
CA TRP A 94 0.45 3.36 4.22
C TRP A 94 -0.53 2.19 4.17
N VAL A 95 -0.68 1.52 3.02
CA VAL A 95 -1.45 0.26 2.93
C VAL A 95 -0.81 -0.81 3.83
N VAL A 96 0.52 -0.97 3.80
CA VAL A 96 1.22 -1.92 4.67
C VAL A 96 1.04 -1.54 6.16
N ARG A 97 1.08 -0.25 6.49
CA ARG A 97 0.83 0.22 7.87
C ARG A 97 -0.59 -0.05 8.34
N TYR A 98 -1.58 0.02 7.45
CA TYR A 98 -2.95 -0.38 7.75
C TYR A 98 -3.03 -1.85 8.12
N TYR A 99 -2.45 -2.75 7.31
CA TYR A 99 -2.42 -4.18 7.66
C TYR A 99 -1.58 -4.52 8.89
N LYS A 100 -0.75 -3.58 9.35
CA LYS A 100 -0.05 -3.64 10.64
C LYS A 100 -0.86 -3.08 11.82
N GLY A 101 -2.09 -2.62 11.59
CA GLY A 101 -2.95 -2.00 12.60
C GLY A 101 -2.49 -0.61 13.06
N GLN A 102 -1.59 0.04 12.32
CA GLN A 102 -0.98 1.32 12.75
C GLN A 102 -1.79 2.55 12.30
N THR A 103 -2.72 2.39 11.36
CA THR A 103 -3.39 3.49 10.69
C THR A 103 -4.83 3.11 10.34
N SER A 104 -5.72 4.10 10.21
CA SER A 104 -7.09 3.84 9.78
C SER A 104 -7.21 3.67 8.28
N ARG A 105 -8.21 2.92 7.84
CA ARG A 105 -8.57 2.79 6.42
C ARG A 105 -8.80 4.15 5.73
N TYR A 106 -9.47 5.08 6.40
CA TYR A 106 -9.76 6.41 5.85
C TYR A 106 -8.49 7.22 5.61
N THR A 107 -7.52 7.15 6.52
CA THR A 107 -6.24 7.82 6.34
C THR A 107 -5.48 7.26 5.14
N VAL A 108 -5.46 5.94 4.96
CA VAL A 108 -4.82 5.33 3.79
C VAL A 108 -5.52 5.74 2.50
N ALA A 109 -6.85 5.75 2.48
CA ALA A 109 -7.64 6.17 1.32
C ALA A 109 -7.38 7.64 0.95
N MET A 110 -7.30 8.53 1.94
CA MET A 110 -6.96 9.94 1.73
C MET A 110 -5.56 10.10 1.11
N ILE A 111 -4.59 9.34 1.61
CA ILE A 111 -3.22 9.36 1.08
C ILE A 111 -3.16 8.80 -0.33
N GLY A 112 -3.93 7.77 -0.63
CA GLY A 112 -4.07 7.25 -1.98
C GLY A 112 -4.73 8.24 -2.94
N MET A 113 -5.72 9.00 -2.47
CA MET A 113 -6.31 10.08 -3.26
C MET A 113 -5.27 11.18 -3.52
N LEU A 114 -4.50 11.57 -2.52
CA LEU A 114 -3.39 12.53 -2.68
C LEU A 114 -2.32 12.02 -3.66
N SER A 115 -2.02 10.72 -3.66
CA SER A 115 -1.04 10.15 -4.59
C SER A 115 -1.49 10.16 -6.05
N VAL A 116 -2.78 10.35 -6.33
CA VAL A 116 -3.32 10.52 -7.68
C VAL A 116 -3.50 12.01 -8.01
N VAL A 117 -4.13 12.77 -7.11
CA VAL A 117 -4.50 14.17 -7.36
C VAL A 117 -3.28 15.09 -7.44
N LEU A 118 -2.29 14.90 -6.58
CA LEU A 118 -1.13 15.79 -6.49
C LEU A 118 -0.24 15.71 -7.75
N PRO A 119 0.08 14.51 -8.29
CA PRO A 119 0.68 14.36 -9.62
C PRO A 119 -0.06 15.11 -10.73
N VAL A 120 -1.38 14.92 -10.83
CA VAL A 120 -2.20 15.56 -11.88
C VAL A 120 -2.15 17.08 -11.74
N ALA A 121 -2.34 17.60 -10.52
CA ALA A 121 -2.30 19.03 -10.26
C ALA A 121 -0.93 19.63 -10.59
N LEU A 122 0.15 18.94 -10.25
CA LEU A 122 1.52 19.38 -10.54
C LEU A 122 1.80 19.40 -12.04
N VAL A 123 1.35 18.38 -12.78
CA VAL A 123 1.48 18.32 -14.25
C VAL A 123 0.69 19.43 -14.93
N ILE A 124 -0.55 19.68 -14.51
CA ILE A 124 -1.38 20.79 -15.02
C ILE A 124 -0.70 22.13 -14.74
N TYR A 125 -0.18 22.32 -13.52
CA TYR A 125 0.53 23.54 -13.13
C TYR A 125 1.78 23.78 -13.98
N LEU A 126 2.63 22.76 -14.15
CA LEU A 126 3.83 22.85 -14.99
C LEU A 126 3.49 23.12 -16.45
N SER A 127 2.46 22.47 -16.98
CA SER A 127 1.99 22.68 -18.37
C SER A 127 1.47 24.10 -18.58
N ALA A 128 0.74 24.65 -17.60
CA ALA A 128 0.27 26.03 -17.64
C ALA A 128 1.44 27.03 -17.63
N MET A 129 2.52 26.74 -16.90
CA MET A 129 3.72 27.59 -16.87
C MET A 129 4.57 27.49 -18.14
N SER A 130 4.69 26.30 -18.73
CA SER A 130 5.53 26.08 -19.92
C SER A 130 4.88 26.55 -21.23
N GLY A 131 3.56 26.80 -21.22
CA GLY A 131 2.79 27.10 -22.43
C GLY A 131 2.65 25.90 -23.38
N THR A 132 3.10 24.72 -22.95
CA THR A 132 3.01 23.45 -23.67
C THR A 132 2.13 22.49 -22.89
N PHE A 133 1.11 21.93 -23.55
CA PHE A 133 0.09 21.13 -22.89
C PHE A 133 0.50 19.65 -22.76
N MET A 134 1.60 19.36 -22.06
CA MET A 134 2.03 17.97 -21.84
C MET A 134 1.28 17.36 -20.65
N LEU A 135 0.08 16.84 -20.91
CA LEU A 135 -0.78 16.35 -19.84
C LEU A 135 -0.50 14.89 -19.51
N VAL A 136 0.50 14.61 -18.67
CA VAL A 136 0.72 13.27 -18.11
C VAL A 136 -0.47 12.84 -17.25
N TYR A 137 -1.17 11.78 -17.66
CA TYR A 137 -2.27 11.17 -16.91
C TYR A 137 -1.73 9.99 -16.09
N PRO A 138 -1.58 10.09 -14.76
CA PRO A 138 -1.27 8.92 -13.96
C PRO A 138 -2.43 7.94 -14.01
N ILE A 139 -2.14 6.67 -14.29
CA ILE A 139 -3.12 5.59 -14.23
C ILE A 139 -3.20 5.13 -12.77
N PRO A 140 -4.34 5.28 -12.08
CA PRO A 140 -4.46 5.01 -10.66
C PRO A 140 -4.58 3.50 -10.36
N ILE A 141 -3.91 2.61 -11.12
CA ILE A 141 -3.98 1.15 -10.91
C ILE A 141 -3.57 0.81 -9.49
N GLN A 142 -2.46 1.37 -9.01
CA GLN A 142 -2.00 1.09 -7.65
C GLN A 142 -3.00 1.55 -6.60
N PHE A 143 -3.61 2.73 -6.79
CA PHE A 143 -4.67 3.22 -5.92
C PHE A 143 -5.88 2.30 -5.92
N ILE A 144 -6.34 1.87 -7.10
CA ILE A 144 -7.47 0.95 -7.25
C ILE A 144 -7.17 -0.39 -6.59
N VAL A 145 -5.98 -0.98 -6.81
CA VAL A 145 -5.58 -2.25 -6.17
C VAL A 145 -5.52 -2.08 -4.66
N GLY A 146 -4.90 -1.01 -4.16
CA GLY A 146 -4.86 -0.72 -2.73
C GLY A 146 -6.25 -0.56 -2.13
N LEU A 147 -7.16 0.13 -2.82
CA LEU A 147 -8.56 0.28 -2.41
C LEU A 147 -9.30 -1.07 -2.42
N ILE A 148 -9.11 -1.90 -3.44
CA ILE A 148 -9.69 -3.24 -3.49
C ILE A 148 -9.19 -4.07 -2.30
N MET A 149 -7.90 -4.04 -2.00
CA MET A 149 -7.34 -4.76 -0.85
C MET A 149 -8.00 -4.27 0.45
N LEU A 150 -7.97 -2.95 0.70
CA LEU A 150 -8.55 -2.33 1.90
C LEU A 150 -10.06 -2.61 2.09
N TRP A 151 -10.82 -2.80 1.01
CA TRP A 151 -12.28 -3.02 1.07
C TRP A 151 -12.70 -4.49 0.99
N ARG A 152 -11.92 -5.34 0.31
CA ARG A 152 -12.28 -6.74 0.02
C ARG A 152 -11.58 -7.74 0.93
N ILE A 153 -10.34 -7.45 1.29
CA ILE A 153 -9.53 -8.30 2.16
C ILE A 153 -9.74 -7.78 3.58
N GLU A 154 -10.51 -8.54 4.35
CA GLU A 154 -10.72 -8.25 5.76
C GLU A 154 -9.37 -8.22 6.48
N GLY A 155 -9.09 -7.08 7.11
CA GLY A 155 -7.81 -6.72 7.70
C GLY A 155 -8.00 -5.49 8.58
N PRO A 156 -7.03 -5.15 9.44
CA PRO A 156 -7.34 -4.53 10.71
C PRO A 156 -7.72 -3.05 10.59
N ASP A 157 -8.85 -2.69 11.19
CA ASP A 157 -8.96 -1.47 11.98
C ASP A 157 -9.15 -1.89 13.45
N MET A 158 -8.14 -1.65 14.29
CA MET A 158 -8.40 -1.29 15.69
C MET A 158 -7.52 -0.10 16.09
N ILE A 159 -8.08 1.09 15.88
CA ILE A 159 -7.55 2.38 16.28
C ILE A 159 -7.80 2.56 17.78
N SER A 160 -7.14 1.75 18.63
CA SER A 160 -7.09 2.01 20.07
C SER A 160 -5.76 2.69 20.41
N PRO A 161 -5.75 3.81 21.16
CA PRO A 161 -4.50 4.45 21.61
C PRO A 161 -3.75 3.64 22.67
N TRP A 162 -4.21 2.41 22.97
CA TRP A 162 -3.69 1.54 24.01
C TRP A 162 -3.17 0.22 23.44
N SER A 163 -2.31 0.25 22.40
CA SER A 163 -1.73 -0.97 21.78
C SER A 163 -0.80 -1.80 22.69
N GLY A 164 -0.95 -1.66 24.01
CA GLY A 164 -0.40 -2.53 25.05
C GLY A 164 -1.38 -2.81 26.21
N MET A 165 -2.51 -2.12 26.32
CA MET A 165 -3.62 -2.64 27.11
C MET A 165 -4.44 -3.52 26.19
N ARG A 166 -4.22 -4.83 26.37
CA ARG A 166 -5.27 -5.85 26.22
C ARG A 166 -6.63 -5.19 26.37
N LEU A 167 -7.54 -5.40 25.43
CA LEU A 167 -8.95 -5.09 25.60
C LEU A 167 -9.34 -5.55 27.02
N ASP A 168 -9.36 -4.61 27.95
CA ASP A 168 -9.68 -4.92 29.33
C ASP A 168 -11.18 -5.07 29.34
N LEU A 169 -11.65 -6.24 28.91
CA LEU A 169 -13.05 -6.63 28.94
C LEU A 169 -13.57 -6.71 30.40
N SER A 170 -12.77 -6.31 31.41
CA SER A 170 -13.24 -6.15 32.80
C SER A 170 -14.46 -5.25 32.90
N TRP A 171 -14.58 -4.23 32.05
CA TRP A 171 -15.78 -3.37 32.06
C TRP A 171 -16.99 -4.05 31.43
N TRP A 172 -16.81 -4.98 30.48
CA TRP A 172 -17.89 -5.81 29.92
C TRP A 172 -18.30 -6.96 30.84
N LYS A 173 -17.37 -7.50 31.63
CA LYS A 173 -17.63 -8.54 32.64
C LYS A 173 -18.15 -8.01 33.99
N ARG A 174 -18.45 -6.72 34.11
CA ARG A 174 -18.94 -6.11 35.37
C ARG A 174 -20.32 -6.58 35.85
N GLY A 175 -21.02 -7.42 35.09
CA GLY A 175 -22.30 -7.99 35.49
C GLY A 175 -22.24 -9.24 36.37
N GLY A 176 -21.08 -9.89 36.52
CA GLY A 176 -20.97 -11.15 37.26
C GLY A 176 -19.80 -11.14 38.25
N GLU A 177 -20.15 -10.97 39.53
CA GLU A 177 -19.30 -11.15 40.71
C GLU A 177 -18.05 -10.26 40.85
N LYS A 178 -17.93 -9.66 42.04
CA LYS A 178 -16.76 -8.87 42.46
C LYS A 178 -15.51 -9.77 42.46
N ARG A 179 -14.73 -9.73 41.39
CA ARG A 179 -13.38 -10.32 41.36
C ARG A 179 -12.55 -9.78 42.53
N LYS A 180 -11.82 -10.68 43.19
CA LYS A 180 -10.78 -10.33 44.15
C LYS A 180 -9.77 -9.41 43.46
N ARG A 181 -9.32 -8.38 44.18
CA ARG A 181 -8.51 -7.27 43.65
C ARG A 181 -7.13 -7.71 43.11
N ASP A 182 -6.78 -8.97 43.38
CA ASP A 182 -5.46 -9.57 43.10
C ASP A 182 -5.54 -10.63 41.99
N TRP A 183 -6.66 -10.70 41.27
CA TRP A 183 -6.86 -11.70 40.22
C TRP A 183 -6.08 -11.34 38.97
N ASP A 184 -5.01 -12.10 38.71
CA ASP A 184 -4.23 -12.05 37.49
C ASP A 184 -4.58 -13.27 36.60
N PRO A 185 -5.21 -13.07 35.42
CA PRO A 185 -5.58 -14.16 34.51
C PRO A 185 -4.39 -15.02 34.07
N PHE A 186 -3.19 -14.45 34.07
CA PHE A 186 -2.00 -15.10 33.56
C PHE A 186 -1.37 -16.07 34.56
N GLU A 187 -1.44 -15.74 35.86
CA GLU A 187 -1.05 -16.64 36.92
C GLU A 187 -1.90 -17.92 36.89
N GLU A 188 -3.20 -17.78 36.59
CA GLU A 188 -4.12 -18.92 36.45
C GLU A 188 -3.83 -19.76 35.20
N GLU A 189 -3.61 -19.13 34.05
CA GLU A 189 -3.26 -19.87 32.82
C GLU A 189 -1.93 -20.61 32.98
N LYS A 190 -0.95 -20.00 33.66
CA LYS A 190 0.35 -20.61 33.94
C LYS A 190 0.25 -21.76 34.95
N LYS A 191 -0.66 -21.67 35.92
CA LYS A 191 -1.00 -22.78 36.83
C LYS A 191 -1.71 -23.92 36.10
N ALA A 192 -2.75 -23.62 35.33
CA ALA A 192 -3.49 -24.62 34.56
C ALA A 192 -2.57 -25.37 33.58
N ARG A 193 -1.64 -24.66 32.93
CA ARG A 193 -0.62 -25.30 32.11
C ARG A 193 0.23 -26.25 32.94
N LYS A 194 0.81 -25.78 34.05
CA LYS A 194 1.63 -26.61 34.94
C LYS A 194 0.90 -27.84 35.47
N GLU A 195 -0.38 -27.74 35.75
CA GLU A 195 -1.21 -28.87 36.20
C GLU A 195 -1.37 -29.91 35.08
N ASN A 196 -1.67 -29.49 33.84
CA ASN A 196 -1.73 -30.41 32.70
C ASN A 196 -0.38 -31.11 32.40
N TRP A 197 0.75 -30.43 32.63
CA TRP A 197 2.09 -31.03 32.47
C TRP A 197 2.43 -32.09 33.53
N LEU A 198 1.69 -32.17 34.63
CA LEU A 198 1.91 -33.15 35.70
C LEU A 198 1.02 -34.39 35.55
N GLU A 199 0.04 -34.35 34.66
CA GLU A 199 -0.88 -35.45 34.37
C GLU A 199 -0.44 -36.32 33.17
N GLU A 200 0.62 -35.92 32.46
CA GLU A 200 1.31 -36.69 31.41
C GLU A 200 2.56 -37.40 31.94
#